data_AF-A0AAD8K766-F1
#
_entry.id   AF-A0AAD8K766-F1
#
_cell.length_a   1.000
_cell.length_b   1.000
_cell.length_c   1.000
_cell.angle_alpha   90.00
_cell.angle_beta   90.00
_cell.angle_gamma   90.00
#
_symmetry.space_group_name_H-M   'P 1'
#
loop_
_entity.id
_entity.type
_entity.pdbx_description
1 polymer ?
#
loop_
_entity_poly.entity_id
_entity_poly.type
_entity_poly.pdbx_seq_one_letter_code
_entity_poly.pdbx_strand_id
1 'polypeptide(L)'
;MLSDMAMSHKDMPIFIARGLIRVVSNRSCRVRFVVFIMAENGIHRFLQFEDGSQEANKFTSIQHKALVTTRTLDWTVLDALGEKDRAKALLPLPWRRLFDIKRPQYRELVLEFCSSFKFRYPTKRLHDDQIITFRLGGMPRNLSVAQLGVRMGLYTNAEIRKSIFKNGLLDLPNDATGKVAELWQDIGKGIYRPRSTKATMFRDPLHRYIHRVLASTISARGSSTGVTTIKDMFFLHCLIRREPINLAYALALFFDGCCGTTLASAICGGSFITELAYSYDFMTPEVIAGLHASCSTAFVDKKMITNMKLAMVDRGGWHWLDSDENIWPPIEEGVVAAGLEVAADASGGEGADSDDGLSLEGAR
;
A
#
# COMPACT_ATOMS: atom_id res chain seq x y z
N MET A 1 -65.11 47.90 -29.61
CA MET A 1 -65.03 47.34 -28.25
C MET A 1 -64.32 46.01 -28.33
N LEU A 2 -63.31 45.84 -27.47
CA LEU A 2 -62.54 44.63 -27.14
C LEU A 2 -61.40 44.19 -28.08
N SER A 3 -60.18 44.16 -27.52
CA SER A 3 -59.11 43.18 -27.80
C SER A 3 -58.05 43.10 -26.68
N ASP A 4 -57.61 41.85 -26.45
CA ASP A 4 -56.26 41.30 -26.17
C ASP A 4 -55.43 41.41 -24.86
N MET A 5 -54.97 40.20 -24.46
CA MET A 5 -53.66 39.69 -23.96
C MET A 5 -52.88 40.27 -22.75
N ALA A 6 -52.51 39.41 -21.77
CA ALA A 6 -51.14 38.87 -21.50
C ALA A 6 -50.79 38.50 -20.01
N MET A 7 -50.28 37.26 -19.83
CA MET A 7 -49.29 36.64 -18.89
C MET A 7 -49.19 36.84 -17.33
N SER A 8 -49.21 35.67 -16.63
CA SER A 8 -48.25 35.03 -15.68
C SER A 8 -47.65 35.71 -14.41
N HIS A 9 -47.89 35.09 -13.22
CA HIS A 9 -47.09 35.13 -11.98
C HIS A 9 -47.32 33.82 -11.18
N LYS A 10 -46.30 32.96 -10.98
CA LYS A 10 -45.56 32.73 -9.70
C LYS A 10 -46.43 32.55 -8.44
N ASP A 11 -46.55 31.31 -7.95
CA ASP A 11 -46.28 30.87 -6.57
C ASP A 11 -46.51 29.34 -6.39
N MET A 12 -45.57 28.68 -5.69
CA MET A 12 -45.49 27.24 -5.32
C MET A 12 -46.61 26.80 -4.32
N PRO A 13 -46.76 25.51 -3.89
CA PRO A 13 -46.05 24.27 -4.26
C PRO A 13 -47.00 23.07 -4.56
N ILE A 14 -46.52 22.02 -5.26
CA ILE A 14 -47.14 20.69 -5.19
C ILE A 14 -46.04 19.62 -5.04
N PHE A 15 -46.03 18.99 -3.87
CA PHE A 15 -45.38 17.71 -3.59
C PHE A 15 -45.93 16.63 -4.53
N ILE A 16 -45.10 16.02 -5.37
CA ILE A 16 -45.37 14.69 -5.92
C ILE A 16 -44.11 13.84 -5.84
N ALA A 17 -44.05 13.01 -4.80
CA ALA A 17 -43.21 11.82 -4.79
C ALA A 17 -43.75 10.84 -5.85
N ARG A 18 -42.97 10.53 -6.88
CA ARG A 18 -43.15 9.32 -7.69
C ARG A 18 -41.79 8.73 -8.06
N GLY A 19 -41.42 7.69 -7.31
CA GLY A 19 -40.35 6.80 -7.69
C GLY A 19 -40.74 5.98 -8.93
N LEU A 20 -39.78 5.80 -9.82
CA LEU A 20 -39.80 4.72 -10.80
C LEU A 20 -38.38 4.11 -10.88
N ILE A 21 -38.19 2.98 -10.22
CA ILE A 21 -37.00 2.15 -10.35
C ILE A 21 -37.14 1.35 -11.64
N ARG A 22 -36.26 1.58 -12.62
CA ARG A 22 -36.15 0.72 -13.80
C ARG A 22 -35.03 -0.29 -13.56
N VAL A 23 -35.40 -1.51 -13.16
CA VAL A 23 -34.47 -2.65 -13.13
C VAL A 23 -34.25 -3.12 -14.57
N VAL A 24 -33.11 -2.79 -15.15
CA VAL A 24 -32.64 -3.44 -16.38
C VAL A 24 -31.73 -4.58 -15.96
N SER A 25 -32.27 -5.80 -15.98
CA SER A 25 -31.51 -7.03 -15.81
C SER A 25 -30.78 -7.32 -17.12
N ASN A 26 -29.45 -7.35 -17.10
CA ASN A 26 -28.67 -8.02 -18.14
C ASN A 26 -27.68 -8.99 -17.48
N ARG A 27 -27.66 -10.22 -17.99
CA ARG A 27 -26.95 -11.36 -17.42
C ARG A 27 -25.47 -11.29 -17.77
N SER A 28 -24.66 -10.60 -16.97
CA SER A 28 -23.27 -10.97 -16.63
C SER A 28 -22.70 -9.91 -15.68
N CYS A 29 -21.93 -10.32 -14.66
CA CYS A 29 -21.36 -9.50 -13.57
C CYS A 29 -22.38 -8.88 -12.59
N ARG A 30 -22.58 -9.57 -11.45
CA ARG A 30 -23.21 -8.99 -10.25
C ARG A 30 -22.24 -8.01 -9.56
N VAL A 31 -22.25 -6.75 -9.97
CA VAL A 31 -21.79 -5.64 -9.11
C VAL A 31 -23.05 -5.01 -8.52
N ARG A 32 -23.27 -5.20 -7.22
CA ARG A 32 -24.31 -4.46 -6.49
C ARG A 32 -23.82 -3.02 -6.34
N PHE A 33 -24.34 -2.12 -7.16
CA PHE A 33 -24.22 -0.69 -6.91
C PHE A 33 -25.15 -0.36 -5.74
N VAL A 34 -24.59 -0.20 -4.55
CA VAL A 34 -25.27 0.51 -3.48
C VAL A 34 -24.98 1.99 -3.72
N VAL A 35 -25.89 2.67 -4.40
CA VAL A 35 -25.92 4.13 -4.38
C VAL A 35 -26.40 4.50 -2.98
N PHE A 36 -25.49 4.94 -2.12
CA PHE A 36 -25.86 5.59 -0.87
C PHE A 36 -26.55 6.91 -1.25
N ILE A 37 -27.88 6.89 -1.28
CA ILE A 37 -28.67 8.12 -1.13
C ILE A 37 -28.51 8.48 0.34
N MET A 38 -27.69 9.49 0.59
CA MET A 38 -27.50 10.10 1.90
C MET A 38 -28.87 10.52 2.42
N ALA A 39 -29.34 9.88 3.49
CA ALA A 39 -30.48 10.38 4.24
C ALA A 39 -30.03 11.62 5.01
N GLU A 40 -30.66 12.75 4.68
CA GLU A 40 -30.81 14.01 5.43
C GLU A 40 -29.64 14.51 6.32
N ASN A 41 -29.13 15.70 5.94
CA ASN A 41 -28.27 16.66 6.66
C ASN A 41 -26.77 16.68 6.31
N GLY A 42 -26.42 17.47 5.29
CA GLY A 42 -25.11 18.11 5.13
C GLY A 42 -23.96 17.22 4.64
N ILE A 43 -23.07 17.80 3.83
CA ILE A 43 -21.77 17.19 3.53
C ILE A 43 -20.98 17.15 4.85
N HIS A 44 -20.47 15.96 5.21
CA HIS A 44 -19.66 15.76 6.43
C HIS A 44 -18.53 16.80 6.51
N ARG A 45 -18.23 17.33 7.71
CA ARG A 45 -17.28 18.44 7.91
C ARG A 45 -15.89 18.25 7.27
N PHE A 46 -15.42 17.00 7.19
CA PHE A 46 -14.14 16.62 6.57
C PHE A 46 -14.17 16.68 5.03
N LEU A 47 -15.35 16.72 4.42
CA LEU A 47 -15.56 16.76 2.98
C LEU A 47 -16.01 18.14 2.49
N GLN A 48 -16.02 19.14 3.37
CA GLN A 48 -16.26 20.53 3.02
C GLN A 48 -14.96 21.13 2.47
N PHE A 49 -14.93 21.39 1.18
CA PHE A 49 -13.82 22.04 0.47
C PHE A 49 -14.29 23.39 -0.07
N GLU A 50 -13.36 24.30 -0.32
CA GLU A 50 -13.67 25.58 -0.97
C GLU A 50 -14.14 25.33 -2.41
N ASP A 51 -15.23 26.00 -2.80
CA ASP A 51 -15.81 25.88 -4.14
C ASP A 51 -14.79 26.27 -5.21
N GLY A 52 -14.63 25.42 -6.23
CA GLY A 52 -13.66 25.63 -7.31
C GLY A 52 -12.21 25.26 -6.99
N SER A 53 -11.91 24.85 -5.74
CA SER A 53 -10.56 24.37 -5.36
C SER A 53 -10.17 23.07 -6.11
N GLN A 54 -8.86 22.80 -6.18
CA GLN A 54 -8.36 21.55 -6.74
C GLN A 54 -8.86 20.34 -5.94
N GLU A 55 -8.98 20.51 -4.64
CA GLU A 55 -9.45 19.51 -3.69
C GLU A 55 -10.93 19.17 -3.91
N ALA A 56 -11.79 20.18 -4.12
CA ALA A 56 -13.21 19.98 -4.46
C ALA A 56 -13.39 19.24 -5.80
N ASN A 57 -12.59 19.60 -6.81
CA ASN A 57 -12.59 18.93 -8.11
C ASN A 57 -12.13 17.47 -7.98
N LYS A 58 -11.07 17.23 -7.22
CA LYS A 58 -10.57 15.87 -6.95
C LYS A 58 -11.62 15.05 -6.21
N PHE A 59 -12.21 15.59 -5.15
CA PHE A 59 -13.29 14.95 -4.39
C PHE A 59 -14.43 14.53 -5.31
N THR A 60 -14.90 15.43 -6.16
CA THR A 60 -15.97 15.15 -7.13
C THR A 60 -15.62 13.99 -8.06
N SER A 61 -14.35 13.92 -8.49
CA SER A 61 -13.86 12.86 -9.38
C SER A 61 -13.68 11.48 -8.70
N ILE A 62 -13.62 11.42 -7.36
CA ILE A 62 -13.35 10.17 -6.63
C ILE A 62 -14.48 9.73 -5.69
N GLN A 63 -15.43 10.61 -5.34
CA GLN A 63 -16.47 10.31 -4.36
C GLN A 63 -17.32 9.10 -4.76
N HIS A 64 -17.51 8.82 -6.05
CA HIS A 64 -18.27 7.66 -6.51
C HIS A 64 -17.49 6.33 -6.44
N LYS A 65 -16.16 6.38 -6.23
CA LYS A 65 -15.30 5.20 -6.23
C LYS A 65 -15.50 4.36 -4.96
N ALA A 66 -15.47 3.05 -5.16
CA ALA A 66 -15.52 2.09 -4.07
C ALA A 66 -14.17 2.03 -3.33
N LEU A 67 -14.22 1.75 -2.03
CA LEU A 67 -13.03 1.42 -1.24
C LEU A 67 -12.74 -0.08 -1.33
N VAL A 68 -11.49 -0.43 -1.60
CA VAL A 68 -11.04 -1.82 -1.64
C VAL A 68 -10.52 -2.25 -0.28
N THR A 69 -10.88 -3.46 0.12
CA THR A 69 -10.27 -4.12 1.26
C THR A 69 -8.76 -4.30 1.06
N THR A 70 -7.96 -3.66 1.92
CA THR A 70 -6.53 -3.96 2.05
C THR A 70 -6.35 -5.39 2.55
N ARG A 71 -5.44 -6.16 1.94
CA ARG A 71 -5.08 -7.50 2.43
C ARG A 71 -3.63 -7.56 2.85
N THR A 72 -3.36 -8.07 4.04
CA THR A 72 -2.02 -8.13 4.63
C THR A 72 -1.56 -9.57 4.93
N LEU A 73 -0.34 -9.68 5.43
CA LEU A 73 0.33 -10.92 5.79
C LEU A 73 -0.44 -11.69 6.88
N ASP A 74 -0.62 -12.99 6.66
CA ASP A 74 -1.07 -13.93 7.69
C ASP A 74 0.11 -14.75 8.21
N TRP A 75 0.49 -14.52 9.47
CA TRP A 75 1.55 -15.30 10.11
C TRP A 75 1.10 -16.71 10.46
N THR A 76 -0.19 -16.96 10.67
CA THR A 76 -0.72 -18.29 11.02
C THR A 76 -0.64 -19.25 9.83
N VAL A 77 -0.88 -18.73 8.62
CA VAL A 77 -0.66 -19.47 7.37
C VAL A 77 0.80 -19.86 7.20
N LEU A 78 1.72 -18.92 7.44
CA LEU A 78 3.15 -19.18 7.31
C LEU A 78 3.67 -20.16 8.37
N ASP A 79 3.14 -20.09 9.60
CA ASP A 79 3.44 -21.03 10.67
C ASP A 79 2.99 -22.45 10.33
N ALA A 80 1.74 -22.59 9.85
CA ALA A 80 1.17 -23.87 9.42
C ALA A 80 1.91 -24.51 8.23
N LEU A 81 2.62 -23.70 7.44
CA LEU A 81 3.41 -24.13 6.28
C LEU A 81 4.91 -24.25 6.59
N GLY A 82 5.33 -24.07 7.85
CA GLY A 82 6.74 -24.18 8.26
C GLY A 82 7.65 -23.05 7.76
N GLU A 83 7.08 -21.92 7.31
CA GLU A 83 7.82 -20.84 6.64
C GLU A 83 7.99 -19.57 7.45
N LYS A 84 7.49 -19.55 8.68
CA LYS A 84 7.45 -18.33 9.49
C LYS A 84 8.82 -17.72 9.70
N ASP A 85 9.84 -18.53 9.95
CA ASP A 85 11.18 -18.02 10.21
C ASP A 85 11.88 -17.57 8.93
N ARG A 86 11.71 -18.29 7.81
CA ARG A 86 12.20 -17.85 6.50
C ARG A 86 11.52 -16.55 6.06
N ALA A 87 10.22 -16.40 6.32
CA ALA A 87 9.47 -15.18 6.07
C ALA A 87 9.91 -14.01 6.96
N LYS A 88 10.14 -14.23 8.26
CA LYS A 88 10.71 -13.20 9.16
C LYS A 88 12.10 -12.79 8.75
N ALA A 89 12.93 -13.75 8.34
CA ALA A 89 14.24 -13.47 7.79
C ALA A 89 14.08 -12.59 6.55
N LEU A 90 13.21 -12.97 5.61
CA LEU A 90 12.96 -12.23 4.35
C LEU A 90 12.40 -10.82 4.58
N LEU A 91 11.60 -10.59 5.64
CA LEU A 91 10.93 -9.32 5.92
C LEU A 91 11.62 -8.53 7.07
N PRO A 92 12.42 -7.50 6.75
CA PRO A 92 12.94 -6.57 7.75
C PRO A 92 11.84 -5.94 8.61
N LEU A 93 12.20 -5.45 9.80
CA LEU A 93 11.24 -4.88 10.76
C LEU A 93 10.28 -3.83 10.17
N PRO A 94 10.71 -2.85 9.35
CA PRO A 94 9.78 -1.87 8.77
C PRO A 94 8.66 -2.50 7.92
N TRP A 95 8.97 -3.57 7.18
CA TRP A 95 7.97 -4.31 6.40
C TRP A 95 6.97 -5.05 7.29
N ARG A 96 7.45 -5.67 8.37
CA ARG A 96 6.58 -6.32 9.36
C ARG A 96 5.63 -5.31 10.01
N ARG A 97 6.15 -4.16 10.43
CA ARG A 97 5.35 -3.05 10.99
C ARG A 97 4.30 -2.54 9.99
N LEU A 98 4.67 -2.39 8.71
CA LEU A 98 3.70 -2.03 7.66
C LEU A 98 2.56 -3.06 7.55
N PHE A 99 2.89 -4.34 7.54
CA PHE A 99 1.89 -5.41 7.42
C PHE A 99 1.04 -5.60 8.67
N ASP A 100 1.49 -5.12 9.82
CA ASP A 100 0.72 -5.13 11.06
C ASP A 100 -0.35 -4.03 11.14
N ILE A 101 -0.35 -3.06 10.21
CA ILE A 101 -1.38 -2.00 10.14
C ILE A 101 -2.73 -2.58 9.68
N LYS A 102 -3.64 -2.77 10.64
CA LYS A 102 -4.94 -3.44 10.46
C LYS A 102 -6.09 -2.54 10.94
N ARG A 103 -6.16 -1.30 10.44
CA ARG A 103 -7.20 -0.36 10.83
C ARG A 103 -8.48 -0.55 10.01
N PRO A 104 -9.66 -0.27 10.58
CA PRO A 104 -10.88 -0.10 9.78
C PRO A 104 -10.69 1.04 8.78
N GLN A 105 -11.44 1.03 7.68
CA GLN A 105 -11.40 2.09 6.67
C GLN A 105 -12.64 2.98 6.79
N TYR A 106 -12.44 4.28 7.00
CA TYR A 106 -13.52 5.27 7.09
C TYR A 106 -13.62 6.11 5.81
N ARG A 107 -14.81 6.18 5.24
CA ARG A 107 -15.03 6.78 3.93
C ARG A 107 -14.68 8.26 3.87
N GLU A 108 -15.07 9.03 4.87
CA GLU A 108 -14.85 10.47 4.94
C GLU A 108 -13.36 10.78 5.06
N LEU A 109 -12.62 10.05 5.91
CA LEU A 109 -11.17 10.25 6.06
C LEU A 109 -10.41 9.93 4.78
N VAL A 110 -10.79 8.83 4.12
CA VAL A 110 -10.14 8.45 2.86
C VAL A 110 -10.41 9.48 1.78
N LEU A 111 -11.67 9.91 1.61
CA LEU A 111 -12.01 10.89 0.59
C LEU A 111 -11.39 12.26 0.89
N GLU A 112 -11.35 12.70 2.15
CA GLU A 112 -10.69 13.94 2.56
C GLU A 112 -9.20 13.92 2.20
N PHE A 113 -8.50 12.88 2.66
CA PHE A 113 -7.07 12.70 2.45
C PHE A 113 -6.75 12.60 0.96
N CYS A 114 -7.42 11.71 0.23
CA CYS A 114 -7.17 11.49 -1.19
C CYS A 114 -7.49 12.70 -2.08
N SER A 115 -8.39 13.58 -1.63
CA SER A 115 -8.73 14.80 -2.37
C SER A 115 -7.68 15.89 -2.21
N SER A 116 -6.89 15.85 -1.13
CA SER A 116 -5.97 16.91 -0.74
C SER A 116 -4.50 16.49 -0.69
N PHE A 117 -4.21 15.19 -0.75
CA PHE A 117 -2.84 14.67 -0.70
C PHE A 117 -2.02 15.11 -1.90
N LYS A 118 -0.87 15.71 -1.61
CA LYS A 118 0.13 16.15 -2.58
C LYS A 118 1.49 15.70 -2.09
N PHE A 119 2.26 15.08 -2.98
CA PHE A 119 3.63 14.69 -2.72
C PHE A 119 4.55 15.28 -3.80
N ARG A 120 5.55 16.06 -3.40
CA ARG A 120 6.54 16.67 -4.32
C ARG A 120 7.70 15.69 -4.54
N TYR A 121 7.64 14.94 -5.64
CA TYR A 121 8.67 13.96 -6.03
C TYR A 121 9.06 14.12 -7.51
N PRO A 122 10.25 13.66 -7.94
CA PRO A 122 11.31 13.00 -7.15
C PRO A 122 12.01 13.95 -6.17
N THR A 123 12.35 13.48 -4.96
CA THR A 123 13.11 14.27 -3.98
C THR A 123 14.02 13.39 -3.11
N LYS A 124 15.22 13.89 -2.81
CA LYS A 124 16.13 13.29 -1.81
C LYS A 124 16.07 14.01 -0.45
N ARG A 125 15.27 15.08 -0.34
CA ARG A 125 15.12 15.88 0.88
C ARG A 125 14.14 15.19 1.84
N LEU A 126 14.53 14.03 2.39
CA LEU A 126 13.64 13.15 3.17
C LEU A 126 13.11 13.79 4.47
N HIS A 127 13.74 14.85 4.95
CA HIS A 127 13.40 15.58 6.18
C HIS A 127 12.75 16.95 5.93
N ASP A 128 12.55 17.35 4.67
CA ASP A 128 11.85 18.60 4.32
C ASP A 128 10.35 18.42 4.54
N ASP A 129 9.76 19.17 5.47
CA ASP A 129 8.37 19.00 5.88
C ASP A 129 7.35 19.61 4.92
N GLN A 130 7.81 20.27 3.86
CA GLN A 130 6.96 20.88 2.83
C GLN A 130 6.74 19.97 1.61
N ILE A 131 7.26 18.74 1.63
CA ILE A 131 7.18 17.82 0.49
C ILE A 131 5.88 17.02 0.46
N ILE A 132 5.26 16.73 1.60
CA ILE A 132 3.96 16.07 1.70
C ILE A 132 2.98 17.03 2.36
N THR A 133 1.88 17.35 1.69
CA THR A 133 0.79 18.16 2.24
C THR A 133 -0.55 17.49 2.01
N PHE A 134 -1.47 17.57 2.97
CA PHE A 134 -2.81 16.99 2.87
C PHE A 134 -3.74 17.60 3.92
N ARG A 135 -5.02 17.30 3.84
CA ARG A 135 -6.01 17.56 4.89
C ARG A 135 -6.38 16.24 5.56
N LEU A 136 -6.48 16.24 6.89
CA LEU A 136 -6.95 15.09 7.64
C LEU A 136 -7.58 15.54 8.96
N GLY A 137 -8.81 15.09 9.20
CA GLY A 137 -9.58 15.49 10.38
C GLY A 137 -10.05 16.94 10.32
N GLY A 138 -10.26 17.47 9.11
CA GLY A 138 -10.64 18.86 8.88
C GLY A 138 -9.47 19.84 8.80
N MET A 139 -8.26 19.41 9.17
CA MET A 139 -7.10 20.30 9.34
C MET A 139 -6.05 20.11 8.24
N PRO A 140 -5.43 21.18 7.72
CA PRO A 140 -4.27 21.07 6.85
C PRO A 140 -3.08 20.52 7.64
N ARG A 141 -2.30 19.63 7.01
CA ARG A 141 -1.15 18.94 7.58
C ARG A 141 -0.02 18.93 6.57
N ASN A 142 1.20 19.07 7.08
CA ASN A 142 2.44 18.96 6.32
C ASN A 142 3.34 17.93 7.00
N LEU A 143 4.08 17.14 6.22
CA LEU A 143 5.04 16.16 6.69
C LEU A 143 6.25 16.06 5.77
N SER A 144 7.38 15.70 6.37
CA SER A 144 8.50 15.10 5.64
C SER A 144 8.28 13.60 5.47
N VAL A 145 9.02 12.97 4.55
CA VAL A 145 8.99 11.51 4.37
C VAL A 145 9.43 10.81 5.67
N ALA A 146 10.41 11.36 6.39
CA ALA A 146 10.83 10.84 7.69
C ALA A 146 9.72 10.90 8.74
N GLN A 147 9.03 12.04 8.86
CA GLN A 147 7.92 12.17 9.80
C GLN A 147 6.74 11.26 9.42
N LEU A 148 6.46 11.07 8.13
CA LEU A 148 5.47 10.08 7.69
C LEU A 148 5.86 8.68 8.17
N GLY A 149 7.12 8.28 7.98
CA GLY A 149 7.63 6.98 8.44
C GLY A 149 7.46 6.75 9.94
N VAL A 150 7.70 7.78 10.76
CA VAL A 150 7.52 7.71 12.22
C VAL A 150 6.05 7.65 12.61
N ARG A 151 5.20 8.51 12.01
CA ARG A 151 3.76 8.56 12.29
C ARG A 151 3.03 7.28 11.92
N MET A 152 3.47 6.64 10.84
CA MET A 152 2.95 5.34 10.40
C MET A 152 3.49 4.17 11.23
N GLY A 153 4.35 4.42 12.23
CA GLY A 153 4.98 3.38 13.04
C GLY A 153 5.97 2.50 12.28
N LEU A 154 6.39 2.88 11.06
CA LEU A 154 7.32 2.09 10.25
C LEU A 154 8.75 2.19 10.78
N TYR A 155 9.10 3.38 11.27
CA TYR A 155 10.42 3.71 11.80
C TYR A 155 10.31 4.43 13.13
N THR A 156 11.29 4.24 14.00
CA THR A 156 11.50 5.08 15.19
C THR A 156 12.28 6.34 14.85
N ASN A 157 12.26 7.34 15.74
CA ASN A 157 13.09 8.54 15.62
C ASN A 157 14.60 8.23 15.50
N ALA A 158 15.07 7.13 16.09
CA ALA A 158 16.45 6.69 15.98
C ALA A 158 16.74 6.05 14.61
N GLU A 159 15.82 5.22 14.10
CA GLU A 159 15.98 4.52 12.82
C GLU A 159 16.03 5.49 11.63
N ILE A 160 15.26 6.59 11.64
CA ILE A 160 15.30 7.59 10.55
C ILE A 160 16.65 8.33 10.45
N ARG A 161 17.52 8.23 11.47
CA ARG A 161 18.87 8.82 11.46
C ARG A 161 19.93 7.87 10.87
N LYS A 162 19.61 6.58 10.72
CA LYS A 162 20.51 5.53 10.24
C LYS A 162 20.64 5.50 8.72
N SER A 163 21.72 4.91 8.23
CA SER A 163 22.00 4.73 6.80
C SER A 163 20.90 3.94 6.08
N ILE A 164 20.30 2.94 6.74
CA ILE A 164 19.21 2.13 6.17
C ILE A 164 18.01 2.97 5.73
N PHE A 165 17.75 4.11 6.38
CA PHE A 165 16.67 5.03 6.02
C PHE A 165 17.15 6.07 5.01
N LYS A 166 18.30 6.70 5.28
CA LYS A 166 18.86 7.78 4.45
C LYS A 166 19.26 7.34 3.05
N ASN A 167 19.83 6.14 2.96
CA ASN A 167 20.35 5.56 1.72
C ASN A 167 19.43 4.48 1.16
N GLY A 168 18.25 4.28 1.77
CA GLY A 168 17.26 3.36 1.26
C GLY A 168 16.81 3.76 -0.14
N LEU A 169 16.66 2.78 -1.03
CA LEU A 169 16.18 3.01 -2.39
C LEU A 169 14.82 3.69 -2.36
N LEU A 170 14.66 4.72 -3.20
CA LEU A 170 13.43 5.50 -3.32
C LEU A 170 12.60 5.05 -4.52
N ASP A 171 13.28 4.58 -5.56
CA ASP A 171 12.73 4.01 -6.77
C ASP A 171 13.76 3.02 -7.34
N LEU A 172 13.32 2.29 -8.35
CA LEU A 172 14.20 1.53 -9.22
C LEU A 172 15.15 2.47 -9.98
N PRO A 173 16.47 2.20 -10.00
CA PRO A 173 17.39 3.01 -10.80
C PRO A 173 17.08 2.89 -12.30
N ASN A 174 17.60 3.81 -13.13
CA ASN A 174 17.29 3.83 -14.57
C ASN A 174 17.68 2.52 -15.31
N ASP A 175 18.58 1.71 -14.75
CA ASP A 175 18.99 0.38 -15.22
C ASP A 175 18.13 -0.78 -14.69
N ALA A 176 17.04 -0.48 -13.98
CA ALA A 176 16.22 -1.44 -13.25
C ALA A 176 15.67 -2.59 -14.07
N THR A 177 15.54 -2.42 -15.39
CA THR A 177 15.17 -3.54 -16.26
C THR A 177 16.21 -4.66 -16.19
N GLY A 178 17.50 -4.33 -16.08
CA GLY A 178 18.59 -5.29 -15.87
C GLY A 178 18.51 -5.97 -14.52
N LYS A 179 18.48 -5.20 -13.42
CA LYS A 179 18.39 -5.75 -12.05
C LYS A 179 17.16 -6.63 -11.82
N VAL A 180 16.00 -6.19 -12.34
CA VAL A 180 14.76 -6.97 -12.25
C VAL A 180 14.83 -8.25 -13.10
N ALA A 181 15.45 -8.19 -14.28
CA ALA A 181 15.64 -9.36 -15.12
C ALA A 181 16.61 -10.37 -14.47
N GLU A 182 17.71 -9.90 -13.88
CA GLU A 182 18.67 -10.72 -13.13
C GLU A 182 18.00 -11.40 -11.93
N LEU A 183 17.27 -10.64 -11.11
CA LEU A 183 16.50 -11.24 -10.02
C LEU A 183 15.50 -12.29 -10.54
N TRP A 184 14.81 -12.01 -11.64
CA TRP A 184 13.84 -12.96 -12.21
C TRP A 184 14.50 -14.25 -12.69
N GLN A 185 15.73 -14.22 -13.19
CA GLN A 185 16.47 -15.43 -13.56
C GLN A 185 16.66 -16.37 -12.37
N ASP A 186 16.80 -15.82 -11.16
CA ASP A 186 16.96 -16.57 -9.92
C ASP A 186 15.63 -17.08 -9.35
N ILE A 187 14.57 -16.27 -9.41
CA ILE A 187 13.32 -16.56 -8.67
C ILE A 187 12.14 -17.00 -9.54
N GLY A 188 12.24 -16.90 -10.86
CA GLY A 188 11.13 -17.11 -11.79
C GLY A 188 11.45 -18.04 -12.95
N LYS A 189 10.41 -18.51 -13.65
CA LYS A 189 10.49 -19.32 -14.86
C LYS A 189 10.36 -18.43 -16.11
N GLY A 190 11.20 -18.67 -17.12
CA GLY A 190 11.15 -17.97 -18.42
C GLY A 190 11.60 -16.51 -18.38
N ILE A 191 11.31 -15.76 -19.44
CA ILE A 191 11.73 -14.35 -19.60
C ILE A 191 10.75 -13.42 -18.88
N TYR A 192 11.29 -12.50 -18.07
CA TYR A 192 10.49 -11.47 -17.43
C TYR A 192 9.94 -10.45 -18.44
N ARG A 193 8.63 -10.22 -18.38
CA ARG A 193 7.89 -9.24 -19.18
C ARG A 193 6.92 -8.51 -18.25
N PRO A 194 7.18 -7.25 -17.88
CA PRO A 194 6.41 -6.48 -16.90
C PRO A 194 4.89 -6.47 -17.07
N ARG A 195 4.41 -6.61 -18.31
CA ARG A 195 2.99 -6.51 -18.68
C ARG A 195 2.30 -7.86 -18.80
N SER A 196 3.03 -8.97 -18.79
CA SER A 196 2.46 -10.29 -19.08
C SER A 196 2.94 -11.43 -18.19
N THR A 197 4.14 -11.32 -17.60
CA THR A 197 4.66 -12.35 -16.69
C THR A 197 3.74 -12.54 -15.51
N LYS A 198 3.34 -13.80 -15.28
CA LYS A 198 2.39 -14.17 -14.23
C LYS A 198 3.13 -14.53 -12.94
N ALA A 199 2.51 -14.22 -11.80
CA ALA A 199 2.98 -14.64 -10.49
C ALA A 199 3.01 -16.17 -10.31
N THR A 200 2.25 -16.93 -11.12
CA THR A 200 2.38 -18.39 -11.16
C THR A 200 3.74 -18.86 -11.64
N MET A 201 4.54 -18.00 -12.26
CA MET A 201 5.87 -18.34 -12.77
C MET A 201 6.98 -18.21 -11.71
N PHE A 202 6.69 -17.78 -10.48
CA PHE A 202 7.66 -17.85 -9.38
C PHE A 202 7.98 -19.32 -9.07
N ARG A 203 9.27 -19.63 -8.86
CA ARG A 203 9.71 -20.97 -8.49
C ARG A 203 9.36 -21.28 -7.04
N ASP A 204 9.74 -20.38 -6.14
CA ASP A 204 9.50 -20.52 -4.71
C ASP A 204 8.08 -20.04 -4.32
N PRO A 205 7.25 -20.89 -3.69
CA PRO A 205 5.92 -20.52 -3.22
C PRO A 205 5.92 -19.40 -2.18
N LEU A 206 6.96 -19.28 -1.34
CA LEU A 206 7.08 -18.17 -0.40
C LEU A 206 7.25 -16.83 -1.12
N HIS A 207 8.08 -16.77 -2.17
CA HIS A 207 8.21 -15.55 -2.98
C HIS A 207 6.88 -15.18 -3.63
N ARG A 208 6.11 -16.16 -4.11
CA ARG A 208 4.77 -15.94 -4.67
C ARG A 208 3.76 -15.49 -3.62
N TYR A 209 3.84 -15.99 -2.39
CA TYR A 209 3.02 -15.53 -1.26
C TYR A 209 3.35 -14.08 -0.90
N ILE A 210 4.64 -13.75 -0.74
CA ILE A 210 5.09 -12.39 -0.43
C ILE A 210 4.75 -11.42 -1.56
N HIS A 211 4.91 -11.82 -2.82
CA HIS A 211 4.41 -11.06 -3.97
C HIS A 211 2.92 -10.74 -3.82
N ARG A 212 2.11 -11.73 -3.43
CA ARG A 212 0.68 -11.51 -3.23
C ARG A 212 0.40 -10.48 -2.15
N VAL A 213 1.09 -10.57 -1.02
CA VAL A 213 0.96 -9.62 0.10
C VAL A 213 1.34 -8.21 -0.36
N LEU A 214 2.46 -8.05 -1.08
CA LEU A 214 2.89 -6.76 -1.62
C LEU A 214 1.86 -6.17 -2.59
N ALA A 215 1.37 -7.01 -3.52
CA ALA A 215 0.38 -6.61 -4.51
C ALA A 215 -0.90 -6.08 -3.85
N SER A 216 -1.36 -6.73 -2.78
CA SER A 216 -2.61 -6.40 -2.07
C SER A 216 -2.48 -5.35 -0.97
N THR A 217 -1.26 -4.89 -0.66
CA THR A 217 -0.98 -3.86 0.36
C THR A 217 -0.52 -2.55 -0.26
N ILE A 218 0.73 -2.50 -0.74
CA ILE A 218 1.46 -1.25 -1.08
C ILE A 218 1.60 -1.02 -2.59
N SER A 219 1.27 -2.00 -3.42
CA SER A 219 1.19 -1.79 -4.88
C SER A 219 -0.16 -1.25 -5.35
N ALA A 220 -1.14 -1.05 -4.45
CA ALA A 220 -2.49 -0.56 -4.75
C ALA A 220 -3.27 -1.41 -5.79
N ARG A 221 -2.99 -2.72 -5.84
CA ARG A 221 -3.67 -3.63 -6.75
C ARG A 221 -4.74 -4.35 -5.96
N GLY A 222 -6.00 -4.12 -6.30
CA GLY A 222 -7.13 -4.83 -5.70
C GLY A 222 -7.10 -6.33 -6.02
N SER A 223 -8.14 -6.85 -6.65
CA SER A 223 -8.25 -8.28 -6.98
C SER A 223 -7.62 -8.67 -8.32
N SER A 224 -6.87 -7.80 -9.01
CA SER A 224 -6.23 -8.13 -10.29
C SER A 224 -5.06 -9.11 -10.04
N THR A 225 -5.22 -10.36 -10.47
CA THR A 225 -4.58 -11.52 -9.82
C THR A 225 -3.40 -12.16 -10.53
N GLY A 226 -2.96 -11.67 -11.69
CA GLY A 226 -1.99 -12.42 -12.49
C GLY A 226 -0.58 -11.84 -12.55
N VAL A 227 -0.46 -10.58 -12.95
CA VAL A 227 0.80 -10.07 -13.53
C VAL A 227 1.74 -9.54 -12.47
N THR A 228 3.01 -9.90 -12.53
CA THR A 228 4.09 -9.35 -11.70
C THR A 228 4.62 -8.08 -12.36
N THR A 229 4.36 -6.91 -11.77
CA THR A 229 4.80 -5.62 -12.35
C THR A 229 6.21 -5.26 -11.93
N ILE A 230 6.81 -4.28 -12.62
CA ILE A 230 8.10 -3.67 -12.24
C ILE A 230 8.08 -3.18 -10.79
N LYS A 231 6.97 -2.57 -10.34
CA LYS A 231 6.83 -2.11 -8.94
C LYS A 231 6.83 -3.28 -7.95
N ASP A 232 6.16 -4.38 -8.27
CA ASP A 232 6.17 -5.57 -7.43
C ASP A 232 7.58 -6.19 -7.37
N MET A 233 8.27 -6.24 -8.51
CA MET A 233 9.65 -6.74 -8.60
C MET A 233 10.65 -5.85 -7.88
N PHE A 234 10.44 -4.53 -7.85
CA PHE A 234 11.27 -3.62 -7.05
C PHE A 234 11.25 -3.99 -5.56
N PHE A 235 10.05 -4.17 -5.02
CA PHE A 235 9.90 -4.56 -3.61
C PHE A 235 10.52 -5.94 -3.35
N LEU A 236 10.29 -6.90 -4.23
CA LEU A 236 10.90 -8.23 -4.12
C LEU A 236 12.44 -8.17 -4.22
N HIS A 237 13.00 -7.33 -5.08
CA HIS A 237 14.44 -7.10 -5.18
C HIS A 237 15.01 -6.62 -3.86
N CYS A 238 14.40 -5.59 -3.28
CA CYS A 238 14.83 -5.06 -1.98
C CYS A 238 14.77 -6.12 -0.87
N LEU A 239 13.72 -6.96 -0.86
CA LEU A 239 13.56 -8.01 0.14
C LEU A 239 14.56 -9.16 -0.04
N ILE A 240 14.72 -9.67 -1.27
CA ILE A 240 15.50 -10.87 -1.59
C ILE A 240 16.99 -10.56 -1.63
N ARG A 241 17.39 -9.42 -2.22
CA ARG A 241 18.80 -8.97 -2.27
C ARG A 241 19.25 -8.21 -1.02
N ARG A 242 18.36 -8.04 -0.03
CA ARG A 242 18.63 -7.31 1.22
C ARG A 242 19.02 -5.84 1.01
N GLU A 243 18.59 -5.24 -0.09
CA GLU A 243 18.82 -3.83 -0.34
C GLU A 243 17.82 -2.98 0.48
N PRO A 244 18.29 -2.04 1.33
CA PRO A 244 17.40 -1.17 2.08
C PRO A 244 16.50 -0.35 1.17
N ILE A 245 15.21 -0.27 1.50
CA ILE A 245 14.22 0.58 0.83
C ILE A 245 13.73 1.64 1.81
N ASN A 246 13.49 2.86 1.32
CA ASN A 246 12.76 3.85 2.09
C ASN A 246 11.25 3.57 2.00
N LEU A 247 10.74 2.78 2.93
CA LEU A 247 9.34 2.34 2.91
C LEU A 247 8.36 3.49 3.13
N ALA A 248 8.78 4.56 3.82
CA ALA A 248 7.97 5.76 3.99
C ALA A 248 7.82 6.52 2.66
N TYR A 249 8.88 6.61 1.86
CA TYR A 249 8.83 7.16 0.51
C TYR A 249 7.94 6.32 -0.41
N ALA A 250 8.08 5.00 -0.37
CA ALA A 250 7.23 4.08 -1.13
C ALA A 250 5.74 4.21 -0.73
N LEU A 251 5.45 4.44 0.55
CA LEU A 251 4.10 4.69 1.04
C LEU A 251 3.56 6.06 0.59
N ALA A 252 4.39 7.11 0.54
CA ALA A 252 3.99 8.41 -0.01
C ALA A 252 3.63 8.30 -1.50
N LEU A 253 4.44 7.58 -2.30
CA LEU A 253 4.11 7.27 -3.70
C LEU A 253 2.83 6.43 -3.82
N PHE A 254 2.59 5.51 -2.88
CA PHE A 254 1.35 4.76 -2.84
C PHE A 254 0.15 5.68 -2.65
N PHE A 255 0.21 6.62 -1.71
CA PHE A 255 -0.87 7.58 -1.46
C PHE A 255 -1.17 8.46 -2.66
N ASP A 256 -0.15 8.91 -3.39
CA ASP A 256 -0.32 9.69 -4.63
C ASP A 256 -1.12 8.90 -5.70
N GLY A 257 -0.86 7.61 -5.83
CA GLY A 257 -1.52 6.74 -6.82
C GLY A 257 -2.79 6.00 -6.33
N CYS A 258 -3.14 6.06 -5.04
CA CYS A 258 -4.08 5.11 -4.43
C CYS A 258 -5.53 5.22 -4.93
N CYS A 259 -5.89 6.32 -5.60
CA CYS A 259 -7.22 6.54 -6.18
C CYS A 259 -7.38 5.96 -7.59
N GLY A 260 -6.28 5.55 -8.23
CA GLY A 260 -6.23 5.20 -9.64
C GLY A 260 -6.60 6.34 -10.58
N THR A 261 -6.30 6.15 -11.87
CA THR A 261 -6.46 7.19 -12.90
C THR A 261 -7.78 7.11 -13.67
N THR A 262 -8.48 5.97 -13.59
CA THR A 262 -9.73 5.74 -14.35
C THR A 262 -10.96 5.89 -13.46
N LEU A 263 -12.14 6.12 -14.06
CA LEU A 263 -13.42 6.15 -13.35
C LEU A 263 -13.76 4.80 -12.69
N ALA A 264 -13.36 3.68 -13.31
CA ALA A 264 -13.60 2.34 -12.79
C ALA A 264 -12.60 1.91 -11.71
N SER A 265 -11.53 2.67 -11.50
CA SER A 265 -10.53 2.35 -10.47
C SER A 265 -11.14 2.54 -9.08
N ALA A 266 -10.93 1.55 -8.22
CA ALA A 266 -11.30 1.63 -6.83
C ALA A 266 -10.16 2.27 -6.00
N ILE A 267 -10.51 2.87 -4.86
CA ILE A 267 -9.54 3.49 -3.95
C ILE A 267 -8.97 2.43 -3.03
N CYS A 268 -7.64 2.40 -2.88
CA CYS A 268 -6.93 1.46 -2.02
C CYS A 268 -6.32 2.16 -0.80
N GLY A 269 -6.03 1.41 0.26
CA GLY A 269 -5.16 1.90 1.35
C GLY A 269 -5.82 2.68 2.47
N GLY A 270 -7.15 2.61 2.63
CA GLY A 270 -7.82 3.32 3.71
C GLY A 270 -7.37 2.89 5.11
N SER A 271 -6.80 1.69 5.27
CA SER A 271 -6.20 1.23 6.54
C SER A 271 -5.01 2.12 6.92
N PHE A 272 -4.16 2.48 5.96
CA PHE A 272 -3.00 3.34 6.21
C PHE A 272 -3.42 4.78 6.49
N ILE A 273 -4.44 5.30 5.81
CA ILE A 273 -4.98 6.65 6.05
C ILE A 273 -5.57 6.73 7.46
N THR A 274 -6.25 5.67 7.90
CA THR A 274 -6.82 5.60 9.24
C THR A 274 -5.73 5.47 10.31
N GLU A 275 -4.66 4.70 10.06
CA GLU A 275 -3.49 4.66 10.96
C GLU A 275 -2.86 6.05 11.11
N LEU A 276 -2.69 6.77 10.00
CA LEU A 276 -2.19 8.14 10.02
C LEU A 276 -3.10 9.05 10.86
N ALA A 277 -4.43 8.90 10.74
CA ALA A 277 -5.39 9.66 11.55
C ALA A 277 -5.24 9.38 13.05
N TYR A 278 -5.07 8.12 13.45
CA TYR A 278 -4.78 7.76 14.84
C TYR A 278 -3.48 8.41 15.34
N SER A 279 -2.44 8.53 14.50
CA SER A 279 -1.18 9.19 14.88
C SER A 279 -1.30 10.69 15.20
N TYR A 280 -2.44 11.31 14.89
CA TYR A 280 -2.74 12.72 15.18
C TYR A 280 -3.67 12.90 16.39
N ASP A 281 -3.98 11.82 17.12
CA ASP A 281 -4.71 11.83 18.38
C ASP A 281 -6.09 12.50 18.34
N PHE A 282 -6.73 12.57 17.17
CA PHE A 282 -8.09 13.12 17.03
C PHE A 282 -9.17 12.05 16.80
N MET A 283 -8.80 10.78 16.73
CA MET A 283 -9.71 9.64 16.51
C MET A 283 -10.44 9.25 17.80
N THR A 284 -11.24 10.15 18.35
CA THR A 284 -12.07 9.89 19.55
C THR A 284 -13.31 9.06 19.19
N PRO A 285 -13.98 8.41 20.17
CA PRO A 285 -15.23 7.69 19.92
C PRO A 285 -16.31 8.53 19.24
N GLU A 286 -16.41 9.82 19.59
CA GLU A 286 -17.37 10.76 19.01
C GLU A 286 -17.06 11.03 17.53
N VAL A 287 -15.78 11.21 17.19
CA VAL A 287 -15.37 11.36 15.78
C VAL A 287 -15.69 10.09 15.01
N ILE A 288 -15.35 8.92 15.57
CA ILE A 288 -15.59 7.61 14.93
C ILE A 288 -17.08 7.37 14.70
N ALA A 289 -17.94 7.76 15.63
CA ALA A 289 -19.40 7.62 15.51
C ALA A 289 -19.98 8.41 14.32
N GLY A 290 -19.32 9.49 13.90
CA GLY A 290 -19.68 10.28 12.71
C GLY A 290 -19.10 9.77 11.39
N LEU A 291 -18.29 8.71 11.41
CA LEU A 291 -17.61 8.17 10.23
C LEU A 291 -18.27 6.90 9.72
N HIS A 292 -18.34 6.75 8.39
CA HIS A 292 -18.86 5.54 7.77
C HIS A 292 -17.75 4.52 7.56
N ALA A 293 -17.77 3.46 8.38
CA ALA A 293 -16.92 2.29 8.19
C ALA A 293 -17.27 1.58 6.88
N SER A 294 -16.29 1.40 6.01
CA SER A 294 -16.51 0.77 4.70
C SER A 294 -16.06 -0.68 4.65
N CYS A 295 -14.83 -0.98 5.07
CA CYS A 295 -14.31 -2.34 5.10
C CYS A 295 -13.18 -2.50 6.12
N SER A 296 -13.06 -3.71 6.68
CA SER A 296 -11.95 -4.12 7.55
C SER A 296 -10.77 -4.61 6.74
N THR A 297 -9.55 -4.50 7.28
CA THR A 297 -8.37 -5.18 6.71
C THR A 297 -8.55 -6.69 6.77
N ALA A 298 -8.20 -7.37 5.68
CA ALA A 298 -8.25 -8.82 5.57
C ALA A 298 -6.85 -9.42 5.45
N PHE A 299 -6.77 -10.75 5.44
CA PHE A 299 -5.52 -11.47 5.31
C PHE A 299 -5.37 -12.12 3.92
N VAL A 300 -4.13 -12.37 3.52
CA VAL A 300 -3.81 -13.38 2.50
C VAL A 300 -3.91 -14.74 3.19
N ASP A 301 -5.15 -15.16 3.41
CA ASP A 301 -5.52 -16.30 4.25
C ASP A 301 -5.47 -17.64 3.51
N LYS A 302 -5.79 -18.72 4.24
CA LYS A 302 -5.98 -20.07 3.69
C LYS A 302 -6.81 -20.09 2.42
N LYS A 303 -7.99 -19.46 2.46
CA LYS A 303 -8.95 -19.51 1.37
C LYS A 303 -8.36 -18.88 0.12
N MET A 304 -7.65 -17.76 0.28
CA MET A 304 -6.99 -17.07 -0.81
C MET A 304 -5.86 -17.89 -1.42
N ILE A 305 -4.95 -18.43 -0.61
CA ILE A 305 -3.81 -19.20 -1.12
C ILE A 305 -4.26 -20.52 -1.77
N THR A 306 -5.32 -21.16 -1.28
CA THR A 306 -5.89 -22.35 -1.92
C THR A 306 -6.56 -22.00 -3.24
N ASN A 307 -7.35 -20.92 -3.30
CA ASN A 307 -7.95 -20.45 -4.56
C ASN A 307 -6.91 -20.06 -5.61
N MET A 308 -5.73 -19.62 -5.17
CA MET A 308 -4.61 -19.30 -6.04
C MET A 308 -3.77 -20.51 -6.43
N LYS A 309 -4.09 -21.72 -5.92
CA LYS A 309 -3.23 -22.91 -6.06
C LYS A 309 -1.80 -22.62 -5.65
N LEU A 310 -1.66 -22.02 -4.48
CA LEU A 310 -0.38 -21.74 -3.86
C LEU A 310 -0.09 -22.75 -2.74
N ALA A 311 -1.12 -23.19 -2.02
CA ALA A 311 -1.02 -24.26 -1.04
C ALA A 311 -2.27 -25.14 -1.10
N MET A 312 -2.10 -26.41 -0.74
CA MET A 312 -3.18 -27.37 -0.54
C MET A 312 -3.19 -27.89 0.89
N VAL A 313 -4.33 -28.46 1.29
CA VAL A 313 -4.49 -29.12 2.59
C VAL A 313 -5.04 -30.51 2.36
N ASP A 314 -4.38 -31.51 2.92
CA ASP A 314 -4.83 -32.89 2.95
C ASP A 314 -4.85 -33.44 4.40
N ARG A 315 -4.85 -34.77 4.56
CA ARG A 315 -4.85 -35.40 5.90
C ARG A 315 -3.52 -35.24 6.64
N GLY A 316 -2.42 -35.02 5.93
CA GLY A 316 -1.06 -34.89 6.46
C GLY A 316 -0.70 -33.47 6.89
N GLY A 317 -1.47 -32.47 6.45
CA GLY A 317 -1.29 -31.09 6.87
C GLY A 317 -1.39 -30.13 5.68
N TRP A 318 -0.64 -29.04 5.76
CA TRP A 318 -0.59 -28.03 4.72
C TRP A 318 0.70 -28.19 3.92
N HIS A 319 0.57 -28.05 2.60
CA HIS A 319 1.68 -28.21 1.68
C HIS A 319 1.70 -27.03 0.71
N TRP A 320 2.87 -26.41 0.54
CA TRP A 320 3.06 -25.49 -0.56
C TRP A 320 3.03 -26.23 -1.89
N LEU A 321 2.55 -25.52 -2.91
CA LEU A 321 2.57 -25.97 -4.29
C LEU A 321 3.58 -25.16 -5.09
N ASP A 322 4.35 -25.85 -5.91
CA ASP A 322 5.20 -25.23 -6.90
C ASP A 322 4.36 -24.63 -8.05
N SER A 323 5.04 -24.09 -9.05
CA SER A 323 4.39 -23.47 -10.22
C SER A 323 3.70 -24.46 -11.16
N ASP A 324 4.04 -25.76 -11.05
CA ASP A 324 3.44 -26.86 -11.80
C ASP A 324 2.39 -27.61 -10.95
N GLU A 325 2.00 -27.05 -9.79
CA GLU A 325 1.05 -27.59 -8.83
C GLU A 325 1.50 -28.88 -8.12
N ASN A 326 2.80 -29.19 -8.13
CA ASN A 326 3.36 -30.28 -7.33
C ASN A 326 3.65 -29.82 -5.90
N ILE A 327 3.70 -30.77 -4.96
CA ILE A 327 4.11 -30.49 -3.58
C ILE A 327 5.55 -29.97 -3.59
N TRP A 328 5.74 -28.74 -3.10
CA TRP A 328 7.06 -28.15 -2.94
C TRP A 328 7.80 -28.89 -1.82
N PRO A 329 9.04 -29.36 -2.07
CA PRO A 329 9.78 -30.13 -1.09
C PRO A 329 10.03 -29.30 0.19
N PRO A 330 10.03 -29.92 1.38
CA PRO A 330 10.43 -29.23 2.59
C PRO A 330 11.86 -28.70 2.45
N ILE A 331 12.10 -27.48 2.89
CA ILE A 331 13.46 -26.93 2.92
C ILE A 331 14.22 -27.64 4.05
N GLU A 332 15.30 -28.33 3.72
CA GLU A 332 16.17 -28.96 4.71
C GLU A 332 16.72 -27.90 5.68
N GLU A 333 16.61 -28.17 6.99
CA GLU A 333 16.94 -27.22 8.07
C GLU A 333 18.40 -26.68 8.00
N GLY A 334 19.30 -27.37 7.30
CA GLY A 334 20.71 -26.98 7.14
C GLY A 334 20.99 -25.81 6.19
N VAL A 335 20.07 -25.45 5.29
CA VAL A 335 20.31 -24.36 4.31
C VAL A 335 20.09 -22.97 4.94
N VAL A 336 19.33 -22.89 6.04
CA VAL A 336 19.05 -21.63 6.74
C VAL A 336 20.28 -21.12 7.51
N ALA A 337 21.16 -22.02 7.98
CA ALA A 337 22.37 -21.67 8.72
C ALA A 337 23.47 -21.06 7.83
N ALA A 338 23.67 -21.61 6.62
CA ALA A 338 24.70 -21.12 5.69
C ALA A 338 24.45 -19.68 5.21
N GLY A 339 23.18 -19.23 5.17
CA GLY A 339 22.83 -17.85 4.85
C GLY A 339 22.95 -16.86 6.03
N LEU A 340 23.10 -17.36 7.27
CA LEU A 340 23.26 -16.53 8.47
C LEU A 340 24.73 -16.30 8.82
N GLU A 341 25.61 -17.28 8.61
CA GLU A 341 27.03 -17.17 8.99
C GLU A 341 27.82 -16.18 8.12
N VAL A 342 27.50 -16.08 6.82
CA VAL A 342 28.16 -15.12 5.91
C VAL A 342 27.86 -13.65 6.28
N ALA A 343 26.83 -13.39 7.11
CA ALA A 343 26.45 -12.05 7.54
C ALA A 343 27.17 -11.56 8.81
N ALA A 344 27.84 -12.44 9.57
CA ALA A 344 28.53 -12.06 10.81
C ALA A 344 29.94 -11.48 10.55
N ASP A 345 30.60 -11.86 9.45
CA ASP A 345 31.99 -11.45 9.16
C ASP A 345 32.12 -10.08 8.48
N ALA A 346 31.02 -9.42 8.12
CA ALA A 346 31.06 -8.11 7.44
C ALA A 346 30.99 -6.89 8.38
N SER A 347 31.08 -7.07 9.71
CA SER A 347 31.00 -5.98 10.70
C SER A 347 32.21 -5.83 11.62
N GLY A 348 33.40 -6.27 11.20
CA GLY A 348 34.66 -6.06 11.92
C GLY A 348 35.60 -5.10 11.18
N GLY A 349 35.49 -3.81 11.45
CA GLY A 349 36.36 -2.78 10.87
C GLY A 349 36.32 -1.51 11.71
N GLU A 350 36.74 -1.61 12.98
CA GLU A 350 37.04 -0.45 13.81
C GLU A 350 38.34 0.21 13.31
N GLY A 351 38.23 1.48 12.93
CA GLY A 351 39.37 2.33 12.64
C GLY A 351 40.11 2.65 13.93
N ALA A 352 41.38 2.26 13.99
CA ALA A 352 42.34 2.77 14.95
C ALA A 352 42.90 4.09 14.41
N ASP A 353 42.42 5.22 14.95
CA ASP A 353 43.15 6.48 14.91
C ASP A 353 44.23 6.41 15.99
N SER A 354 45.47 6.22 15.57
CA SER A 354 46.66 6.43 16.39
C SER A 354 47.24 7.79 16.03
N ASP A 355 46.95 8.77 16.90
CA ASP A 355 47.67 10.02 17.02
C ASP A 355 48.92 9.74 17.87
N ASP A 356 50.11 9.84 17.26
CA ASP A 356 51.37 10.04 17.97
C ASP A 356 52.40 10.63 17.01
N GLY A 357 52.74 11.88 17.26
CA GLY A 357 53.72 12.63 16.47
C GLY A 357 55.15 12.23 16.80
N LEU A 358 56.04 12.33 15.81
CA LEU A 358 57.46 12.56 16.02
C LEU A 358 58.05 13.28 14.79
N SER A 359 58.65 14.44 15.08
CA SER A 359 59.51 15.24 14.20
C SER A 359 60.72 14.43 13.68
N LEU A 360 61.20 14.76 12.47
CA LEU A 360 62.53 15.35 12.20
C LEU A 360 62.91 15.29 10.70
N GLU A 361 63.37 16.45 10.22
CA GLU A 361 64.49 16.69 9.29
C GLU A 361 64.63 15.94 7.95
N GLY A 362 64.68 16.74 6.88
CA GLY A 362 65.96 16.98 6.18
C GLY A 362 66.25 16.24 4.86
N ALA A 363 66.56 17.05 3.84
CA ALA A 363 67.23 16.76 2.57
C ALA A 363 66.38 15.96 1.54
N ARG A 364 66.26 16.35 0.26
CA ARG A 364 67.02 17.22 -0.64
C ARG A 364 66.06 17.78 -1.69
#